data_AF-A0A0R2KAZ9-F1
#
_entry.id   AF-A0A0R2KAZ9-F1
#
_cell.length_a   1.000
_cell.length_b   1.000
_cell.length_c   1.000
_cell.angle_alpha   90.00
_cell.angle_beta   90.00
_cell.angle_gamma   90.00
#
_symmetry.space_group_name_H-M   'P 1'
#
loop_
_entity.id
_entity.type
_entity.pdbx_description
1 polymer ?
#
loop_
_entity_poly.entity_id
_entity_poly.type
_entity_poly.pdbx_seq_one_letter_code
_entity_poly.pdbx_strand_id
1 'polypeptide(L)'
;MAHELTVQELEKFSADFNKNPENKVIARAAQRSGVLEASYNDRVQSKLTRVFSTELDTDNVTNQKHSGRCWEFATLNVLRHAFGKKYKAKNFTFSQAYNFFWDKIERANMFYNRILDSADMPLDSRQVKTDLDFAGSDGGQFQMAAALVEKYGVVPSYAMPETFNTNDTSGFATALGDKLKKDALVLRHLKQYGKDDEIAKTREKFLSEVYQMTAIAVGEPPKTFDLEYRDDDKKYHLDKNLTPLEFLHKYLGDIDFDDYVVLTNAPDHEYNKLYGLPAEDNIEGSIRIKLLNVPMEYLSSAAIAQLKDGEAVWFGNDVLRQMDRKTGYLDTNLYKLDDLFGVDFKMSKADRLRTGVGQVSHAMTLVGVDEDNGEVRQWKVENSWGDKSGSKGFYVMNNEWFNDYVYEVVVHKKYLTDKQKELAEGPITDLPAWDSLA
;
A
#
# COMPACT_ATOMS: atom_id res chain seq x y z
N MET A 1 24.68 33.42 -16.79
CA MET A 1 25.34 33.94 -15.58
C MET A 1 25.18 32.87 -14.51
N ALA A 2 26.27 32.42 -13.88
CA ALA A 2 26.16 31.55 -12.72
C ALA A 2 25.79 32.41 -11.51
N HIS A 3 24.76 32.02 -10.78
CA HIS A 3 24.37 32.70 -9.54
C HIS A 3 25.21 32.11 -8.40
N GLU A 4 26.38 32.69 -8.14
CA GLU A 4 27.26 32.28 -7.05
C GLU A 4 26.75 32.84 -5.71
N LEU A 5 26.72 31.98 -4.68
CA LEU A 5 26.40 32.39 -3.31
C LEU A 5 27.63 33.07 -2.69
N THR A 6 27.50 34.35 -2.35
CA THR A 6 28.60 35.16 -1.84
C THR A 6 28.66 35.17 -0.31
N VAL A 7 29.84 35.45 0.25
CA VAL A 7 30.02 35.61 1.70
C VAL A 7 29.19 36.79 2.22
N GLN A 8 29.09 37.88 1.45
CA GLN A 8 28.30 39.06 1.82
C GLN A 8 26.81 38.73 1.94
N GLU A 9 26.28 37.86 1.07
CA GLU A 9 24.89 37.37 1.19
C GLU A 9 24.70 36.52 2.46
N LEU A 10 25.64 35.62 2.77
CA LEU A 10 25.58 34.80 3.98
C LEU A 10 25.64 35.64 5.27
N GLU A 11 26.48 36.68 5.30
CA GLU A 11 26.55 37.62 6.41
C GLU A 11 25.23 38.36 6.60
N LYS A 12 24.59 38.78 5.51
CA LYS A 12 23.26 39.39 5.53
C LYS A 12 22.22 38.41 6.08
N PHE A 13 22.18 37.17 5.61
CA PHE A 13 21.23 36.15 6.08
C PHE A 13 21.40 35.88 7.58
N SER A 14 22.64 35.78 8.06
CA SER A 14 22.95 35.62 9.48
C SER A 14 22.47 36.82 10.31
N ALA A 15 22.69 38.04 9.82
CA ALA A 15 22.22 39.25 10.49
C ALA A 15 20.68 39.31 10.56
N ASP A 16 19.99 38.98 9.47
CA ASP A 16 18.53 38.94 9.41
C ASP A 16 17.96 37.87 10.36
N PHE A 17 18.55 36.66 10.39
CA PHE A 17 18.19 35.61 11.34
C PHE A 17 18.36 36.05 12.80
N ASN A 18 19.50 36.67 13.14
CA ASN A 18 19.82 37.08 14.51
C ASN A 18 19.06 38.30 15.00
N LYS A 19 18.47 39.09 14.09
CA LYS A 19 17.64 40.26 14.39
C LYS A 19 16.29 39.86 15.00
N ASN A 20 15.73 38.71 14.63
CA ASN A 20 14.51 38.19 15.25
C ASN A 20 14.86 37.41 16.55
N PRO A 21 14.47 37.90 17.75
CA PRO A 21 14.73 37.19 18.99
C PRO A 21 14.01 35.84 19.10
N GLU A 22 12.87 35.67 18.42
CA GLU A 22 12.10 34.41 18.43
C GLU A 22 12.90 33.27 17.81
N ASN A 23 13.66 33.54 16.74
CA ASN A 23 14.53 32.56 16.09
C ASN A 23 15.50 31.90 17.07
N LYS A 24 16.01 32.63 18.06
CA LYS A 24 16.94 32.09 19.07
C LYS A 24 16.22 31.15 20.06
N VAL A 25 14.97 31.44 20.40
CA VAL A 25 14.17 30.60 21.29
C VAL A 25 13.75 29.33 20.56
N ILE A 26 13.21 29.47 19.35
CA ILE A 26 12.80 28.36 18.49
C ILE A 26 14.00 27.46 18.19
N ALA A 27 15.16 28.02 17.84
CA ALA A 27 16.37 27.25 17.57
C ALA A 27 16.78 26.39 18.77
N ARG A 28 16.72 26.90 20.00
CA ARG A 28 17.04 26.09 21.20
C ARG A 28 16.11 24.90 21.37
N ALA A 29 14.80 25.10 21.14
CA ALA A 29 13.82 24.01 21.20
C ALA A 29 14.09 22.98 20.10
N ALA A 30 14.11 23.40 18.83
CA ALA A 30 14.31 22.53 17.69
C ALA A 30 15.67 21.81 17.70
N GLN A 31 16.76 22.46 18.15
CA GLN A 31 18.07 21.82 18.29
C GLN A 31 18.11 20.77 19.40
N ARG A 32 17.28 20.92 20.44
CA ARG A 32 17.23 19.97 21.56
C ARG A 32 16.32 18.78 21.26
N SER A 33 15.15 19.01 20.66
CA SER A 33 14.11 17.99 20.48
C SER A 33 13.93 17.52 19.03
N GLY A 34 14.51 18.21 18.06
CA GLY A 34 14.17 18.05 16.63
C GLY A 34 12.96 18.90 16.24
N VAL A 35 12.80 19.10 14.93
CA VAL A 35 11.80 20.03 14.35
C VAL A 35 10.37 19.53 14.45
N LEU A 36 10.15 18.21 14.39
CA LEU A 36 8.82 17.61 14.54
C LEU A 36 8.33 17.80 15.98
N GLU A 37 9.10 17.36 16.97
CA GLU A 37 8.73 17.53 18.38
C GLU A 37 8.58 19.02 18.78
N ALA A 38 9.43 19.90 18.25
CA ALA A 38 9.34 21.33 18.52
C ALA A 38 8.11 22.00 17.87
N SER A 39 7.52 21.39 16.84
CA SER A 39 6.34 21.89 16.12
C SER A 39 5.08 21.06 16.37
N TYR A 40 5.13 20.09 17.28
CA TYR A 40 4.01 19.21 17.59
C TYR A 40 2.86 20.01 18.23
N ASN A 41 1.66 19.84 17.69
CA ASN A 41 0.44 20.51 18.13
C ASN A 41 -0.41 19.57 19.00
N ASP A 42 -0.24 19.70 20.31
CA ASP A 42 -0.95 18.90 21.32
C ASP A 42 -2.49 19.05 21.27
N ARG A 43 -3.00 20.17 20.75
CA ARG A 43 -4.45 20.42 20.66
C ARG A 43 -5.18 19.42 19.77
N VAL A 44 -4.48 18.74 18.85
CA VAL A 44 -5.04 17.65 18.02
C VAL A 44 -5.63 16.55 18.90
N GLN A 45 -5.02 16.24 20.06
CA GLN A 45 -5.48 15.19 20.95
C GLN A 45 -6.91 15.41 21.46
N SER A 46 -7.33 16.65 21.69
CA SER A 46 -8.70 16.95 22.12
C SER A 46 -9.76 16.77 21.03
N LYS A 47 -9.35 16.68 19.76
CA LYS A 47 -10.24 16.56 18.60
C LYS A 47 -10.45 15.11 18.15
N LEU A 48 -9.41 14.29 18.25
CA LEU A 48 -9.43 12.89 17.81
C LEU A 48 -9.82 11.94 18.96
N THR A 49 -11.13 11.90 19.25
CA THR A 49 -11.68 11.20 20.41
C THR A 49 -11.66 9.67 20.30
N ARG A 50 -11.49 9.12 19.09
CA ARG A 50 -11.59 7.67 18.81
C ARG A 50 -12.95 7.07 19.18
N VAL A 51 -14.00 7.86 18.99
CA VAL A 51 -15.39 7.41 19.11
C VAL A 51 -16.02 7.58 17.75
N PHE A 52 -16.67 6.52 17.25
CA PHE A 52 -17.13 6.43 15.88
C PHE A 52 -18.62 6.10 15.85
N SER A 53 -19.38 6.78 14.98
CA SER A 53 -20.80 6.51 14.76
C SER A 53 -21.05 5.20 14.02
N THR A 54 -20.06 4.72 13.25
CA THR A 54 -20.06 3.43 12.56
C THR A 54 -18.70 2.77 12.75
N GLU A 55 -18.68 1.53 13.23
CA GLU A 55 -17.45 0.82 13.56
C GLU A 55 -17.65 -0.69 13.39
N LEU A 56 -16.68 -1.36 12.74
CA LEU A 56 -16.64 -2.82 12.63
C LEU A 56 -16.19 -3.43 13.96
N ASP A 57 -16.76 -4.58 14.34
CA ASP A 57 -16.33 -5.34 15.53
C ASP A 57 -14.99 -6.04 15.27
N THR A 58 -13.89 -5.37 15.63
CA THR A 58 -12.54 -5.91 15.56
C THR A 58 -11.67 -5.42 16.72
N ASP A 59 -10.91 -6.35 17.31
CA ASP A 59 -10.08 -6.15 18.48
C ASP A 59 -8.60 -6.56 18.29
N ASN A 60 -8.26 -7.19 17.15
CA ASN A 60 -6.88 -7.49 16.77
C ASN A 60 -6.42 -6.71 15.53
N VAL A 61 -5.10 -6.64 15.41
CA VAL A 61 -4.39 -6.08 14.26
C VAL A 61 -3.30 -7.04 13.81
N THR A 62 -2.80 -6.82 12.60
CA THR A 62 -1.70 -7.57 12.00
C THR A 62 -0.38 -6.81 12.11
N ASN A 63 0.76 -7.45 11.80
CA ASN A 63 2.08 -6.81 11.87
C ASN A 63 3.01 -7.28 10.74
N GLN A 64 3.23 -6.42 9.74
CA GLN A 64 4.14 -6.68 8.62
C GLN A 64 5.63 -6.56 8.99
N LYS A 65 5.93 -6.03 10.18
CA LYS A 65 7.30 -5.82 10.68
C LYS A 65 8.15 -5.01 9.68
N HIS A 66 9.36 -5.46 9.37
CA HIS A 66 10.31 -4.80 8.49
C HIS A 66 10.18 -5.35 7.06
N SER A 67 8.98 -5.23 6.49
CA SER A 67 8.67 -5.60 5.10
C SER A 67 7.74 -4.57 4.47
N GLY A 68 7.74 -4.47 3.14
CA GLY A 68 6.86 -3.57 2.38
C GLY A 68 5.53 -4.18 1.99
N ARG A 69 5.01 -5.15 2.76
CA ARG A 69 3.80 -5.94 2.42
C ARG A 69 2.48 -5.27 2.79
N CYS A 70 2.45 -3.96 3.02
CA CYS A 70 1.27 -3.26 3.54
C CYS A 70 -0.01 -3.46 2.72
N TRP A 71 0.12 -3.43 1.39
CA TRP A 71 -0.96 -3.66 0.43
C TRP A 71 -1.60 -5.04 0.60
N GLU A 72 -0.78 -6.08 0.73
CA GLU A 72 -1.21 -7.45 0.96
C GLU A 72 -1.89 -7.59 2.34
N PHE A 73 -1.27 -7.05 3.39
CA PHE A 73 -1.85 -7.05 4.73
C PHE A 73 -3.21 -6.36 4.76
N ALA A 74 -3.34 -5.19 4.13
CA ALA A 74 -4.60 -4.45 4.05
C ALA A 74 -5.66 -5.21 3.25
N THR A 75 -5.31 -5.88 2.14
CA THR A 75 -6.25 -6.69 1.36
C THR A 75 -6.72 -7.91 2.15
N LEU A 76 -5.80 -8.65 2.78
CA LEU A 76 -6.17 -9.78 3.64
C LEU A 76 -6.94 -9.33 4.89
N ASN A 77 -6.75 -8.10 5.36
CA ASN A 77 -7.59 -7.52 6.41
C ASN A 77 -9.03 -7.30 5.93
N VAL A 78 -9.25 -6.80 4.70
CA VAL A 78 -10.62 -6.73 4.14
C VAL A 78 -11.27 -8.12 4.11
N LEU A 79 -10.54 -9.13 3.61
CA LEU A 79 -11.05 -10.51 3.56
C LEU A 79 -11.30 -11.09 4.96
N ARG A 80 -10.43 -10.82 5.94
CA ARG A 80 -10.58 -11.40 7.30
C ARG A 80 -11.77 -10.80 8.03
N HIS A 81 -12.10 -9.53 7.77
CA HIS A 81 -13.30 -8.91 8.31
C HIS A 81 -14.56 -9.52 7.69
N ALA A 82 -14.57 -9.78 6.38
CA ALA A 82 -15.66 -10.50 5.73
C ALA A 82 -15.83 -11.93 6.31
N PHE A 83 -14.72 -12.66 6.48
CA PHE A 83 -14.71 -13.96 7.13
C PHE A 83 -15.21 -13.88 8.58
N GLY A 84 -14.71 -12.93 9.35
CA GLY A 84 -15.06 -12.71 10.76
C GLY A 84 -16.55 -12.42 10.94
N LYS A 85 -17.13 -11.57 10.08
CA LYS A 85 -18.56 -11.28 10.06
C LYS A 85 -19.41 -12.51 9.74
N LYS A 86 -19.02 -13.29 8.72
CA LYS A 86 -19.79 -14.46 8.25
C LYS A 86 -19.70 -15.66 9.19
N TYR A 87 -18.52 -15.91 9.76
CA TYR A 87 -18.22 -17.10 10.55
C TYR A 87 -18.03 -16.83 12.05
N LYS A 88 -18.30 -15.60 12.50
CA LYS A 88 -18.11 -15.16 13.89
C LYS A 88 -16.68 -15.44 14.37
N ALA A 89 -15.71 -14.99 13.59
CA ALA A 89 -14.30 -15.27 13.83
C ALA A 89 -13.50 -13.97 13.72
N LYS A 90 -13.88 -12.95 14.50
CA LYS A 90 -13.36 -11.58 14.34
C LYS A 90 -11.85 -11.43 14.47
N ASN A 91 -11.22 -12.37 15.18
CA ASN A 91 -9.77 -12.43 15.39
C ASN A 91 -9.02 -13.33 14.40
N PHE A 92 -9.70 -13.88 13.39
CA PHE A 92 -9.08 -14.73 12.37
C PHE A 92 -8.08 -13.92 11.52
N THR A 93 -7.01 -14.56 11.08
CA THR A 93 -6.00 -13.96 10.21
C THR A 93 -5.57 -14.95 9.12
N PHE A 94 -5.44 -14.44 7.89
CA PHE A 94 -4.82 -15.18 6.79
C PHE A 94 -3.30 -15.08 6.86
N SER A 95 -2.60 -16.03 6.24
CA SER A 95 -1.15 -15.99 6.08
C SER A 95 -0.75 -15.01 4.99
N GLN A 96 -0.08 -13.93 5.38
CA GLN A 96 0.57 -13.01 4.44
C GLN A 96 1.81 -13.66 3.82
N ALA A 97 2.55 -14.49 4.58
CA ALA A 97 3.68 -15.26 4.05
C ALA A 97 3.29 -16.15 2.85
N TYR A 98 2.07 -16.71 2.84
CA TYR A 98 1.57 -17.55 1.75
C TYR A 98 1.42 -16.79 0.44
N ASN A 99 0.71 -15.66 0.43
CA ASN A 99 0.52 -14.89 -0.78
C ASN A 99 1.83 -14.18 -1.20
N PHE A 100 2.67 -13.76 -0.25
CA PHE A 100 3.99 -13.19 -0.50
C PHE A 100 4.94 -14.18 -1.20
N PHE A 101 4.87 -15.48 -0.89
CA PHE A 101 5.64 -16.51 -1.57
C PHE A 101 5.34 -16.50 -3.08
N TRP A 102 4.05 -16.56 -3.44
CA TRP A 102 3.62 -16.62 -4.84
C TRP A 102 3.91 -15.34 -5.60
N ASP A 103 3.67 -14.22 -4.93
CA ASP A 103 3.94 -12.89 -5.43
C ASP A 103 5.39 -12.74 -5.94
N LYS A 104 6.39 -13.21 -5.19
CA LYS A 104 7.80 -13.07 -5.59
C LYS A 104 8.17 -13.86 -6.83
N ILE A 105 7.51 -15.00 -7.05
CA ILE A 105 7.73 -15.83 -8.23
C ILE A 105 7.04 -15.21 -9.45
N GLU A 106 5.79 -14.78 -9.29
CA GLU A 106 5.02 -14.16 -10.36
C GLU A 106 5.60 -12.81 -10.79
N ARG A 107 6.04 -11.99 -9.85
CA ARG A 107 6.73 -10.73 -10.17
C ARG A 107 8.08 -10.94 -10.84
N ALA A 108 8.82 -12.00 -10.50
CA ALA A 108 10.02 -12.38 -11.24
C ALA A 108 9.69 -12.75 -12.70
N ASN A 109 8.58 -13.47 -12.91
CA ASN A 109 8.11 -13.82 -14.25
C ASN A 109 7.72 -12.58 -15.07
N MET A 110 6.95 -11.65 -14.48
CA MET A 110 6.60 -10.37 -15.10
C MET A 110 7.84 -9.52 -15.41
N PHE A 111 8.79 -9.45 -14.49
CA PHE A 111 10.06 -8.76 -14.69
C PHE A 111 10.83 -9.32 -15.89
N TYR A 112 10.90 -10.65 -16.06
CA TYR A 112 11.54 -11.25 -17.23
C TYR A 112 10.82 -10.91 -18.55
N ASN A 113 9.48 -10.83 -18.55
CA ASN A 113 8.74 -10.34 -19.73
C ASN A 113 9.15 -8.90 -20.06
N ARG A 114 9.09 -7.98 -19.10
CA ARG A 114 9.45 -6.56 -19.32
C ARG A 114 10.89 -6.37 -19.79
N ILE A 115 11.83 -7.17 -19.28
CA ILE A 115 13.23 -7.12 -19.71
C ILE A 115 13.42 -7.60 -21.15
N LEU A 116 12.66 -8.60 -21.59
CA LEU A 116 12.67 -9.08 -22.96
C LEU A 116 12.01 -8.07 -23.91
N ASP A 117 10.90 -7.47 -23.49
CA ASP A 117 10.17 -6.47 -24.26
C ASP A 117 10.98 -5.18 -24.46
N SER A 118 11.83 -4.83 -23.48
CA SER A 118 12.71 -3.66 -23.52
C SER A 118 14.16 -3.99 -23.92
N ALA A 119 14.41 -5.19 -24.47
CA ALA A 119 15.77 -5.66 -24.74
C ALA A 119 16.54 -4.82 -25.78
N ASP A 120 15.83 -4.13 -26.67
CA ASP A 120 16.39 -3.22 -27.69
C ASP A 120 16.71 -1.82 -27.15
N MET A 121 16.15 -1.43 -26.00
CA MET A 121 16.41 -0.14 -25.36
C MET A 121 17.80 -0.12 -24.68
N PRO A 122 18.45 1.05 -24.53
CA PRO A 122 19.66 1.19 -23.71
C PRO A 122 19.43 0.74 -22.25
N LEU A 123 20.45 0.13 -21.64
CA LEU A 123 20.37 -0.36 -20.25
C LEU A 123 20.15 0.79 -19.24
N ASP A 124 20.63 1.99 -19.56
CA ASP A 124 20.47 3.22 -18.76
C ASP A 124 19.26 4.06 -19.19
N SER A 125 18.41 3.56 -20.09
CA SER A 125 17.14 4.21 -20.41
C SER A 125 16.23 4.25 -19.18
N ARG A 126 15.38 5.28 -19.08
CA ARG A 126 14.49 5.48 -17.93
C ARG A 126 13.61 4.25 -17.66
N GLN A 127 13.04 3.63 -18.71
CA GLN A 127 12.21 2.44 -18.58
C GLN A 127 12.98 1.26 -17.98
N VAL A 128 14.09 0.85 -18.63
CA VAL A 128 14.90 -0.29 -18.17
C VAL A 128 15.45 -0.04 -16.78
N LYS A 129 15.88 1.19 -16.48
CA LYS A 129 16.37 1.56 -15.15
C LYS A 129 15.26 1.43 -14.08
N THR A 130 14.05 1.87 -14.40
CA THR A 130 12.88 1.73 -13.52
C THR A 130 12.58 0.25 -13.24
N ASP A 131 12.50 -0.59 -14.28
CA ASP A 131 12.27 -2.03 -14.12
C ASP A 131 13.35 -2.71 -13.25
N LEU A 132 14.62 -2.35 -13.47
CA LEU A 132 15.73 -2.85 -12.65
C LEU A 132 15.64 -2.37 -11.20
N ASP A 133 15.24 -1.12 -10.95
CA ASP A 133 15.16 -0.57 -9.61
C ASP A 133 14.01 -1.19 -8.79
N PHE A 134 12.92 -1.60 -9.44
CA PHE A 134 11.82 -2.34 -8.80
C PHE A 134 12.12 -3.82 -8.51
N ALA A 135 13.19 -4.39 -9.07
CA ALA A 135 13.51 -5.80 -8.92
C ALA A 135 13.71 -6.20 -7.44
N GLY A 136 12.91 -7.17 -6.98
CA GLY A 136 12.94 -7.70 -5.60
C GLY A 136 12.11 -6.90 -4.57
N SER A 137 11.53 -5.77 -4.95
CA SER A 137 10.72 -4.91 -4.07
C SER A 137 9.44 -5.59 -3.56
N ASP A 138 8.93 -5.11 -2.41
CA ASP A 138 7.76 -5.70 -1.72
C ASP A 138 6.43 -5.01 -2.05
N GLY A 139 6.43 -3.69 -2.24
CA GLY A 139 5.20 -2.87 -2.37
C GLY A 139 4.34 -3.27 -3.56
N GLY A 140 3.05 -2.97 -3.53
CA GLY A 140 2.09 -3.38 -4.55
C GLY A 140 0.71 -2.77 -4.33
N GLN A 141 -0.25 -3.20 -5.12
CA GLN A 141 -1.60 -2.64 -5.23
C GLN A 141 -2.69 -3.65 -4.84
N PHE A 142 -3.91 -3.19 -4.58
CA PHE A 142 -5.03 -4.07 -4.25
C PHE A 142 -5.25 -5.19 -5.29
N GLN A 143 -5.26 -4.85 -6.58
CA GLN A 143 -5.48 -5.83 -7.66
C GLN A 143 -4.41 -6.92 -7.72
N MET A 144 -3.16 -6.59 -7.37
CA MET A 144 -2.09 -7.58 -7.29
C MET A 144 -2.40 -8.64 -6.23
N ALA A 145 -3.03 -8.25 -5.11
CA ALA A 145 -3.36 -9.16 -4.03
C ALA A 145 -4.58 -9.98 -4.39
N ALA A 146 -5.58 -9.35 -5.01
CA ALA A 146 -6.73 -10.03 -5.60
C ALA A 146 -6.29 -11.13 -6.59
N ALA A 147 -5.37 -10.82 -7.51
CA ALA A 147 -4.86 -11.76 -8.50
C ALA A 147 -4.18 -12.99 -7.83
N LEU A 148 -3.42 -12.76 -6.76
CA LEU A 148 -2.79 -13.83 -5.98
C LEU A 148 -3.82 -14.69 -5.27
N VAL A 149 -4.84 -14.07 -4.66
CA VAL A 149 -5.91 -14.78 -3.98
C VAL A 149 -6.71 -15.62 -4.97
N GLU A 150 -7.07 -15.10 -6.14
CA GLU A 150 -7.80 -15.88 -7.14
C GLU A 150 -7.00 -17.06 -7.68
N LYS A 151 -5.71 -16.85 -7.97
CA LYS A 151 -4.88 -17.88 -8.59
C LYS A 151 -4.43 -18.96 -7.60
N TYR A 152 -4.12 -18.58 -6.36
CA TYR A 152 -3.48 -19.46 -5.38
C TYR A 152 -4.33 -19.71 -4.13
N GLY A 153 -5.44 -19.03 -3.97
CA GLY A 153 -6.23 -19.07 -2.76
C GLY A 153 -5.58 -18.34 -1.59
N VAL A 154 -6.03 -18.69 -0.40
CA VAL A 154 -5.52 -18.19 0.88
C VAL A 154 -5.40 -19.36 1.85
N VAL A 155 -4.65 -19.15 2.94
CA VAL A 155 -4.58 -20.10 4.05
C VAL A 155 -4.64 -19.35 5.39
N PRO A 156 -5.07 -19.99 6.49
CA PRO A 156 -4.94 -19.42 7.83
C PRO A 156 -3.48 -19.13 8.17
N SER A 157 -3.23 -18.11 9.00
CA SER A 157 -1.87 -17.72 9.40
C SER A 157 -1.04 -18.85 10.01
N TYR A 158 -1.66 -19.80 10.72
CA TYR A 158 -0.96 -20.96 11.29
C TYR A 158 -0.62 -22.05 10.27
N ALA A 159 -1.28 -22.10 9.11
CA ALA A 159 -1.00 -23.10 8.07
C ALA A 159 0.28 -22.78 7.32
N MET A 160 0.64 -21.49 7.22
CA MET A 160 1.94 -21.03 6.76
C MET A 160 2.37 -19.83 7.60
N PRO A 161 3.08 -20.05 8.72
CA PRO A 161 3.47 -18.98 9.62
C PRO A 161 4.56 -18.10 9.01
N GLU A 162 4.71 -16.89 9.57
CA GLU A 162 5.80 -15.99 9.24
C GLU A 162 7.19 -16.60 9.56
N THR A 163 8.18 -16.31 8.72
CA THR A 163 9.58 -16.64 8.93
C THR A 163 10.37 -15.41 9.39
N PHE A 164 11.69 -15.57 9.60
CA PHE A 164 12.55 -14.40 9.77
C PHE A 164 12.48 -13.48 8.55
N ASN A 165 12.58 -14.03 7.33
CA ASN A 165 12.66 -13.23 6.10
C ASN A 165 11.33 -12.58 5.71
N THR A 166 10.19 -13.12 6.14
CA THR A 166 8.91 -12.41 5.92
C THR A 166 8.75 -11.25 6.91
N ASN A 167 9.28 -11.38 8.13
CA ASN A 167 9.30 -10.30 9.11
C ASN A 167 10.41 -9.25 8.86
N ASP A 168 11.47 -9.59 8.14
CA ASP A 168 12.51 -8.69 7.67
C ASP A 168 12.98 -9.11 6.28
N THR A 169 12.42 -8.47 5.25
CA THR A 169 12.64 -8.87 3.86
C THR A 169 13.95 -8.36 3.28
N SER A 170 14.69 -7.49 3.98
CA SER A 170 15.84 -6.76 3.44
C SER A 170 16.88 -7.67 2.79
N GLY A 171 17.26 -8.75 3.49
CA GLY A 171 18.26 -9.70 3.00
C GLY A 171 17.77 -10.49 1.80
N PHE A 172 16.52 -10.97 1.85
CA PHE A 172 15.92 -11.73 0.75
C PHE A 172 15.66 -10.86 -0.48
N ALA A 173 15.11 -9.65 -0.31
CA ALA A 173 14.87 -8.69 -1.37
C ALA A 173 16.16 -8.29 -2.08
N THR A 174 17.25 -8.08 -1.34
CA THR A 174 18.58 -7.80 -1.91
C THR A 174 19.07 -8.97 -2.78
N ALA A 175 19.09 -10.19 -2.23
CA ALA A 175 19.56 -11.37 -2.96
C ALA A 175 18.70 -11.67 -4.20
N LEU A 176 17.38 -11.55 -4.08
CA LEU A 176 16.45 -11.75 -5.19
C LEU A 176 16.65 -10.65 -6.24
N GLY A 177 16.72 -9.38 -5.85
CA GLY A 177 16.96 -8.26 -6.77
C GLY A 177 18.28 -8.43 -7.54
N ASP A 178 19.36 -8.82 -6.89
CA ASP A 178 20.65 -9.10 -7.53
C ASP A 178 20.55 -10.24 -8.53
N LYS A 179 19.83 -11.32 -8.19
CA LYS A 179 19.56 -12.44 -9.09
C LYS A 179 18.81 -11.99 -10.33
N LEU A 180 17.69 -11.27 -10.15
CA LEU A 180 16.86 -10.77 -11.25
C LEU A 180 17.65 -9.84 -12.17
N LYS A 181 18.44 -8.91 -11.62
CA LYS A 181 19.29 -7.99 -12.40
C LYS A 181 20.37 -8.74 -13.19
N LYS A 182 20.98 -9.77 -12.61
CA LYS A 182 21.93 -10.64 -13.31
C LYS A 182 21.26 -11.39 -14.45
N ASP A 183 20.09 -11.96 -14.21
CA ASP A 183 19.32 -12.68 -15.21
C ASP A 183 18.89 -11.77 -16.36
N ALA A 184 18.56 -10.51 -16.05
CA ALA A 184 18.19 -9.52 -17.04
C ALA A 184 19.30 -9.31 -18.09
N LEU A 185 20.57 -9.27 -17.67
CA LEU A 185 21.70 -9.16 -18.60
C LEU A 185 21.76 -10.35 -19.56
N VAL A 186 21.49 -11.55 -19.06
CA VAL A 186 21.50 -12.78 -19.88
C VAL A 186 20.33 -12.77 -20.87
N LEU A 187 19.11 -12.49 -20.39
CA LEU A 187 17.91 -12.48 -21.25
C LEU A 187 18.02 -11.41 -22.36
N ARG A 188 18.50 -10.22 -22.02
CA ARG A 188 18.74 -9.15 -22.99
C ARG A 188 19.78 -9.57 -24.04
N HIS A 189 20.88 -10.17 -23.61
CA HIS A 189 21.88 -10.69 -24.54
C HIS A 189 21.29 -11.74 -25.48
N LEU A 190 20.54 -12.73 -24.97
CA LEU A 190 19.90 -13.73 -25.82
C LEU A 190 18.98 -13.09 -26.86
N LYS A 191 18.16 -12.12 -26.43
CA LYS A 191 17.22 -11.43 -27.32
C LYS A 191 17.94 -10.60 -28.39
N GLN A 192 18.95 -9.82 -28.01
CA GLN A 192 19.71 -8.95 -28.92
C GLN A 192 20.52 -9.74 -29.97
N TYR A 193 20.96 -10.96 -29.64
CA TYR A 193 21.71 -11.82 -30.55
C TYR A 193 20.82 -12.82 -31.31
N GLY A 194 19.49 -12.68 -31.25
CA GLY A 194 18.55 -13.51 -32.01
C GLY A 194 18.49 -14.99 -31.57
N LYS A 195 18.84 -15.29 -30.32
CA LYS A 195 18.80 -16.64 -29.73
C LYS A 195 17.46 -16.92 -29.07
N ASP A 196 16.37 -16.64 -29.78
CA ASP A 196 15.00 -16.73 -29.23
C ASP A 196 14.63 -18.15 -28.78
N ASP A 197 15.22 -19.18 -29.40
CA ASP A 197 15.06 -20.59 -29.06
C ASP A 197 15.67 -20.96 -27.68
N GLU A 198 16.68 -20.21 -27.23
CA GLU A 198 17.31 -20.40 -25.91
C GLU A 198 16.54 -19.70 -24.77
N ILE A 199 15.70 -18.70 -25.09
CA ILE A 199 15.05 -17.83 -24.09
C ILE A 199 14.10 -18.62 -23.18
N ALA A 200 13.23 -19.46 -23.75
CA ALA A 200 12.23 -20.18 -22.99
C ALA A 200 12.86 -21.09 -21.92
N LYS A 201 13.86 -21.89 -22.32
CA LYS A 201 14.62 -22.77 -21.42
C LYS A 201 15.39 -21.99 -20.36
N THR A 202 15.95 -20.84 -20.73
CA THR A 202 16.69 -19.98 -19.81
C THR A 202 15.77 -19.38 -18.75
N ARG A 203 14.59 -18.90 -19.16
CA ARG A 203 13.56 -18.39 -18.25
C ARG A 203 13.07 -19.46 -17.28
N GLU A 204 12.77 -20.65 -17.77
CA GLU A 204 12.33 -21.77 -16.92
C GLU A 204 13.36 -22.07 -15.82
N LYS A 205 14.64 -22.14 -16.20
CA LYS A 205 15.74 -22.28 -15.25
C LYS A 205 15.77 -21.14 -14.23
N PHE A 206 15.69 -19.88 -14.69
CA PHE A 206 15.74 -18.73 -13.79
C PHE A 206 14.56 -18.67 -12.83
N LEU A 207 13.35 -19.02 -13.27
CA LEU A 207 12.17 -19.12 -12.41
C LEU A 207 12.29 -20.27 -11.41
N SER A 208 12.88 -21.39 -11.79
CA SER A 208 13.17 -22.49 -10.86
C SER A 208 14.16 -22.06 -9.77
N GLU A 209 15.19 -21.28 -10.13
CA GLU A 209 16.14 -20.71 -9.17
C GLU A 209 15.46 -19.68 -8.25
N VAL A 210 14.56 -18.83 -8.77
CA VAL A 210 13.74 -17.91 -7.96
C VAL A 210 12.85 -18.68 -6.99
N TYR A 211 12.14 -19.72 -7.45
CA TYR A 211 11.33 -20.59 -6.58
C TYR A 211 12.18 -21.17 -5.44
N GLN A 212 13.37 -21.69 -5.76
CA GLN A 212 14.29 -22.21 -4.75
C GLN A 212 14.68 -21.15 -3.72
N MET A 213 15.02 -19.94 -4.17
CA MET A 213 15.36 -18.82 -3.28
C MET A 213 14.19 -18.45 -2.37
N THR A 214 12.99 -18.33 -2.92
CA THR A 214 11.77 -18.01 -2.15
C THR A 214 11.43 -19.12 -1.16
N ALA A 215 11.51 -20.39 -1.55
CA ALA A 215 11.26 -21.53 -0.66
C ALA A 215 12.25 -21.61 0.50
N ILE A 216 13.54 -21.30 0.26
CA ILE A 216 14.55 -21.22 1.32
C ILE A 216 14.24 -20.07 2.29
N ALA A 217 13.79 -18.91 1.79
CA ALA A 217 13.58 -17.73 2.61
C ALA A 217 12.24 -17.73 3.37
N VAL A 218 11.18 -18.14 2.70
CA VAL A 218 9.77 -17.98 3.13
C VAL A 218 9.16 -19.32 3.57
N GLY A 219 9.73 -20.45 3.17
CA GLY A 219 9.14 -21.78 3.34
C GLY A 219 8.29 -22.17 2.13
N GLU A 220 8.21 -23.47 1.85
CA GLU A 220 7.36 -23.97 0.75
C GLU A 220 5.88 -23.94 1.15
N PRO A 221 4.97 -23.45 0.27
CA PRO A 221 3.55 -23.32 0.60
C PRO A 221 2.87 -24.68 0.83
N PRO A 222 1.94 -24.77 1.80
CA PRO A 222 1.19 -25.99 2.06
C PRO A 222 0.28 -26.34 0.88
N LYS A 223 0.26 -27.62 0.49
CA LYS A 223 -0.69 -28.14 -0.51
C LYS A 223 -2.07 -28.36 0.09
N THR A 224 -2.12 -28.80 1.34
CA THR A 224 -3.33 -29.00 2.13
C THR A 224 -3.12 -28.57 3.58
N PHE A 225 -4.21 -28.23 4.27
CA PHE A 225 -4.23 -27.91 5.70
C PHE A 225 -5.59 -28.25 6.32
N ASP A 226 -5.64 -28.30 7.64
CA ASP A 226 -6.89 -28.36 8.39
C ASP A 226 -7.25 -26.95 8.87
N LEU A 227 -8.46 -26.47 8.56
CA LEU A 227 -9.02 -25.25 9.12
C LEU A 227 -9.61 -25.56 10.50
N GLU A 228 -8.95 -25.07 11.54
CA GLU A 228 -9.39 -25.15 12.92
C GLU A 228 -9.52 -23.74 13.51
N TYR A 229 -10.66 -23.45 14.16
CA TYR A 229 -10.86 -22.22 14.95
C TYR A 229 -11.97 -22.38 15.99
N ARG A 230 -12.00 -21.46 16.96
CA ARG A 230 -13.16 -21.24 17.81
C ARG A 230 -13.84 -19.95 17.38
N ASP A 231 -15.15 -20.00 17.19
CA ASP A 231 -15.93 -18.79 16.91
C ASP A 231 -16.10 -17.93 18.17
N ASP A 232 -16.70 -16.75 18.01
CA ASP A 232 -16.95 -15.78 19.07
C ASP A 232 -17.95 -16.32 20.11
N ASP A 233 -18.76 -17.33 19.76
CA ASP A 233 -19.64 -18.10 20.65
C ASP A 233 -18.89 -19.26 21.37
N LYS A 234 -17.56 -19.35 21.20
CA LYS A 234 -16.65 -20.37 21.72
C LYS A 234 -16.85 -21.78 21.16
N LYS A 235 -17.64 -21.94 20.08
CA LYS A 235 -17.86 -23.23 19.42
C LYS A 235 -16.64 -23.61 18.59
N TYR A 236 -16.31 -24.89 18.62
CA TYR A 236 -15.18 -25.44 17.90
C TYR A 236 -15.57 -25.81 16.47
N HIS A 237 -14.75 -25.40 15.50
CA HIS A 237 -14.90 -25.71 14.08
C HIS A 237 -13.63 -26.38 13.57
N LEU A 238 -13.81 -27.46 12.80
CA LEU A 238 -12.73 -28.20 12.16
C LEU A 238 -13.18 -28.66 10.78
N ASP A 239 -12.41 -28.30 9.76
CA ASP A 239 -12.58 -28.76 8.38
C ASP A 239 -11.23 -29.22 7.84
N LYS A 240 -11.15 -30.47 7.40
CA LYS A 240 -9.85 -31.14 7.20
C LYS A 240 -9.46 -31.25 5.74
N ASN A 241 -8.15 -31.30 5.50
CA ASN A 241 -7.55 -31.56 4.19
C ASN A 241 -8.01 -30.59 3.09
N LEU A 242 -8.22 -29.32 3.44
CA LEU A 242 -8.52 -28.28 2.47
C LEU A 242 -7.27 -27.91 1.69
N THR A 243 -7.40 -27.77 0.38
CA THR A 243 -6.44 -26.98 -0.40
C THR A 243 -6.71 -25.47 -0.22
N PRO A 244 -5.72 -24.59 -0.48
CA PRO A 244 -5.90 -23.14 -0.43
C PRO A 244 -7.06 -22.61 -1.29
N LEU A 245 -7.25 -23.17 -2.49
CA LEU A 245 -8.35 -22.80 -3.39
C LEU A 245 -9.70 -23.33 -2.92
N GLU A 246 -9.78 -24.56 -2.38
CA GLU A 246 -11.02 -25.07 -1.78
C GLU A 246 -11.44 -24.22 -0.58
N PHE A 247 -10.48 -23.78 0.25
CA PHE A 247 -10.78 -22.88 1.36
C PHE A 247 -11.33 -21.54 0.88
N LEU A 248 -10.70 -20.93 -0.15
CA LEU A 248 -11.22 -19.71 -0.78
C LEU A 248 -12.66 -19.92 -1.28
N HIS A 249 -12.89 -20.90 -2.15
CA HIS A 249 -14.21 -21.11 -2.76
C HIS A 249 -15.28 -21.48 -1.73
N LYS A 250 -14.94 -22.26 -0.70
CA LYS A 250 -15.91 -22.72 0.30
C LYS A 250 -16.27 -21.63 1.32
N TYR A 251 -15.31 -20.81 1.73
CA TYR A 251 -15.52 -19.85 2.82
C TYR A 251 -15.69 -18.40 2.34
N LEU A 252 -15.07 -18.06 1.22
CA LEU A 252 -15.06 -16.71 0.65
C LEU A 252 -15.63 -16.68 -0.78
N GLY A 253 -16.27 -17.74 -1.25
CA GLY A 253 -16.79 -17.84 -2.62
C GLY A 253 -17.89 -16.84 -3.00
N ASP A 254 -18.41 -16.06 -2.04
CA ASP A 254 -19.32 -14.94 -2.30
C ASP A 254 -18.56 -13.62 -2.58
N ILE A 255 -17.23 -13.61 -2.44
CA ILE A 255 -16.38 -12.46 -2.76
C ILE A 255 -15.91 -12.62 -4.20
N ASP A 256 -16.39 -11.71 -5.05
CA ASP A 256 -15.90 -11.54 -6.40
C ASP A 256 -14.97 -10.32 -6.43
N PHE A 257 -13.72 -10.46 -6.88
CA PHE A 257 -12.82 -9.32 -6.97
C PHE A 257 -13.18 -8.39 -8.13
N ASP A 258 -13.89 -8.88 -9.16
CA ASP A 258 -14.43 -8.03 -10.22
C ASP A 258 -15.52 -7.11 -9.71
N ASP A 259 -16.12 -7.38 -8.55
CA ASP A 259 -17.12 -6.49 -7.94
C ASP A 259 -16.49 -5.25 -7.28
N TYR A 260 -15.17 -5.23 -7.10
CA TYR A 260 -14.42 -4.12 -6.52
C TYR A 260 -13.85 -3.19 -7.60
N VAL A 261 -13.70 -1.93 -7.23
CA VAL A 261 -13.05 -0.90 -8.04
C VAL A 261 -12.14 -0.06 -7.14
N VAL A 262 -10.99 0.34 -7.66
CA VAL A 262 -10.13 1.32 -7.01
C VAL A 262 -10.56 2.70 -7.49
N LEU A 263 -11.15 3.49 -6.60
CA LEU A 263 -11.35 4.91 -6.82
C LEU A 263 -10.07 5.63 -6.38
N THR A 264 -9.50 6.43 -7.26
CA THR A 264 -8.32 7.25 -6.96
C THR A 264 -8.66 8.75 -7.01
N ASN A 265 -7.93 9.57 -6.27
CA ASN A 265 -7.98 11.02 -6.31
C ASN A 265 -6.59 11.60 -6.59
N ALA A 266 -6.33 11.78 -7.87
CA ALA A 266 -5.10 12.32 -8.44
C ALA A 266 -5.43 13.64 -9.17
N PRO A 267 -5.48 14.79 -8.47
CA PRO A 267 -5.86 16.08 -9.07
C PRO A 267 -4.86 16.63 -10.10
N ASP A 268 -3.69 16.01 -10.25
CA ASP A 268 -2.75 16.32 -11.31
C ASP A 268 -3.06 15.61 -12.64
N HIS A 269 -3.98 14.64 -12.61
CA HIS A 269 -4.50 13.88 -13.73
C HIS A 269 -5.94 14.29 -14.08
N GLU A 270 -6.38 13.96 -15.30
CA GLU A 270 -7.78 14.17 -15.72
C GLU A 270 -8.71 13.28 -14.90
N TYR A 271 -9.78 13.87 -14.35
CA TYR A 271 -10.84 13.15 -13.65
C TYR A 271 -11.77 12.41 -14.61
N ASN A 272 -12.53 11.45 -14.08
CA ASN A 272 -13.47 10.60 -14.80
C ASN A 272 -12.80 9.77 -15.89
N LYS A 273 -11.58 9.31 -15.62
CA LYS A 273 -10.77 8.51 -16.51
C LYS A 273 -10.21 7.31 -15.77
N LEU A 274 -10.17 6.18 -16.47
CA LEU A 274 -9.63 4.93 -15.97
C LEU A 274 -8.15 4.84 -16.37
N TYR A 275 -7.28 4.76 -15.39
CA TYR A 275 -5.83 4.61 -15.59
C TYR A 275 -5.37 3.20 -15.26
N GLY A 276 -4.26 2.78 -15.86
CA GLY A 276 -3.62 1.50 -15.58
C GLY A 276 -2.13 1.67 -15.26
N LEU A 277 -1.59 0.76 -14.46
CA LEU A 277 -0.18 0.70 -14.07
C LEU A 277 0.46 -0.62 -14.54
N PRO A 278 0.61 -0.83 -15.87
CA PRO A 278 1.05 -2.12 -16.41
C PRO A 278 2.46 -2.56 -15.93
N ALA A 279 3.29 -1.61 -15.51
CA ALA A 279 4.62 -1.92 -14.97
C ALA A 279 4.57 -2.64 -13.60
N GLU A 280 3.46 -2.47 -12.85
CA GLU A 280 3.26 -3.06 -11.52
C GLU A 280 2.43 -4.34 -11.52
N ASP A 281 1.70 -4.65 -12.61
CA ASP A 281 0.95 -5.90 -12.75
C ASP A 281 1.86 -7.10 -12.39
N ASN A 282 1.39 -7.98 -11.49
CA ASN A 282 2.21 -9.03 -10.89
C ASN A 282 2.02 -10.41 -11.51
N ILE A 283 0.87 -10.70 -12.13
CA ILE A 283 0.57 -12.00 -12.73
C ILE A 283 0.16 -11.82 -14.19
N GLU A 284 0.90 -12.45 -15.10
CA GLU A 284 0.65 -12.41 -16.53
C GLU A 284 -0.76 -12.91 -16.87
N GLY A 285 -1.54 -12.11 -17.59
CA GLY A 285 -2.89 -12.47 -18.05
C GLY A 285 -3.95 -12.55 -16.93
N SER A 286 -3.69 -11.97 -15.76
CA SER A 286 -4.63 -11.93 -14.62
C SER A 286 -5.23 -10.54 -14.42
N ILE A 287 -5.74 -10.24 -13.21
CA ILE A 287 -6.35 -8.96 -12.86
C ILE A 287 -5.34 -7.83 -13.07
N ARG A 288 -5.69 -6.88 -13.94
CA ARG A 288 -4.90 -5.67 -14.19
C ARG A 288 -5.17 -4.60 -13.14
N ILE A 289 -4.15 -3.82 -12.80
CA ILE A 289 -4.31 -2.60 -12.00
C ILE A 289 -5.13 -1.57 -12.80
N LYS A 290 -6.23 -1.11 -12.19
CA LYS A 290 -7.16 -0.13 -12.76
C LYS A 290 -7.51 0.90 -11.69
N LEU A 291 -7.29 2.19 -11.98
CA LEU A 291 -7.53 3.30 -11.07
C LEU A 291 -8.54 4.26 -11.71
N LEU A 292 -9.76 4.31 -11.18
CA LEU A 292 -10.77 5.26 -11.66
C LEU A 292 -10.57 6.60 -10.94
N ASN A 293 -9.99 7.58 -11.63
CA ASN A 293 -9.70 8.89 -11.04
C ASN A 293 -10.96 9.74 -10.93
N VAL A 294 -11.34 10.14 -9.73
CA VAL A 294 -12.56 10.91 -9.46
C VAL A 294 -12.32 11.97 -8.35
N PRO A 295 -13.21 12.97 -8.24
CA PRO A 295 -13.20 13.90 -7.11
C PRO A 295 -13.27 13.18 -5.74
N MET A 296 -12.60 13.77 -4.73
CA MET A 296 -12.43 13.16 -3.40
C MET A 296 -13.75 12.82 -2.70
N GLU A 297 -14.79 13.62 -2.94
CA GLU A 297 -16.14 13.38 -2.40
C GLU A 297 -16.67 11.98 -2.73
N TYR A 298 -16.35 11.43 -3.90
CA TYR A 298 -16.79 10.08 -4.30
C TYR A 298 -16.05 8.97 -3.56
N LEU A 299 -14.74 9.16 -3.29
CA LEU A 299 -13.96 8.23 -2.47
C LEU A 299 -14.56 8.19 -1.05
N SER A 300 -14.79 9.38 -0.47
CA SER A 300 -15.37 9.52 0.86
C SER A 300 -16.77 8.89 0.94
N SER A 301 -17.68 9.24 0.03
CA SER A 301 -19.06 8.73 0.07
C SER A 301 -19.14 7.22 -0.13
N ALA A 302 -18.34 6.66 -1.05
CA ALA A 302 -18.33 5.22 -1.29
C ALA A 302 -17.73 4.44 -0.12
N ALA A 303 -16.64 4.95 0.48
CA ALA A 303 -16.05 4.34 1.67
C ALA A 303 -17.02 4.35 2.86
N ILE A 304 -17.73 5.46 3.10
CA ILE A 304 -18.77 5.55 4.14
C ILE A 304 -19.88 4.54 3.90
N ALA A 305 -20.38 4.44 2.66
CA ALA A 305 -21.45 3.51 2.31
C ALA A 305 -21.03 2.05 2.56
N GLN A 306 -19.80 1.68 2.19
CA GLN A 306 -19.25 0.35 2.45
C GLN A 306 -19.09 0.05 3.95
N LEU A 307 -18.58 1.01 4.72
CA LEU A 307 -18.46 0.88 6.18
C LEU A 307 -19.84 0.71 6.85
N LYS A 308 -20.86 1.44 6.38
CA LYS A 308 -22.25 1.32 6.87
C LYS A 308 -22.88 -0.04 6.57
N ASP A 309 -22.48 -0.69 5.48
CA ASP A 309 -22.85 -2.08 5.19
C ASP A 309 -22.03 -3.10 6.02
N GLY A 310 -21.13 -2.63 6.88
CA GLY A 310 -20.29 -3.44 7.75
C GLY A 310 -19.21 -4.19 6.97
N GLU A 311 -18.65 -3.55 5.95
CA GLU A 311 -17.53 -4.04 5.14
C GLU A 311 -16.34 -3.07 5.31
N ALA A 312 -15.14 -3.62 5.48
CA ALA A 312 -13.93 -2.82 5.63
C ALA A 312 -13.50 -2.22 4.27
N VAL A 313 -12.71 -1.14 4.29
CA VAL A 313 -12.26 -0.46 3.06
C VAL A 313 -10.74 -0.45 3.03
N TRP A 314 -10.13 -1.05 2.01
CA TRP A 314 -8.70 -0.87 1.74
C TRP A 314 -8.48 0.56 1.24
N PHE A 315 -7.41 1.22 1.69
CA PHE A 315 -7.07 2.55 1.19
C PHE A 315 -5.56 2.79 1.13
N GLY A 316 -5.13 3.47 0.06
CA GLY A 316 -3.76 3.90 -0.20
C GLY A 316 -3.54 5.37 0.18
N ASN A 317 -2.43 5.66 0.87
CA ASN A 317 -2.19 6.99 1.45
C ASN A 317 -0.68 7.33 1.63
N ASP A 318 -0.38 8.61 1.87
CA ASP A 318 0.94 9.08 2.30
C ASP A 318 1.03 9.13 3.84
N VAL A 319 1.14 7.97 4.48
CA VAL A 319 1.20 7.85 5.96
C VAL A 319 2.41 8.56 6.57
N LEU A 320 3.42 8.93 5.76
CA LEU A 320 4.61 9.65 6.21
C LEU A 320 4.33 11.13 6.48
N ARG A 321 3.15 11.64 6.10
CA ARG A 321 2.74 13.02 6.30
C ARG A 321 1.90 13.18 7.55
N GLN A 322 2.21 14.19 8.35
CA GLN A 322 1.33 14.67 9.42
C GLN A 322 0.84 13.53 10.34
N MET A 323 1.77 12.64 10.69
CA MET A 323 1.52 11.38 11.42
C MET A 323 2.40 11.27 12.67
N ASP A 324 1.80 10.92 13.80
CA ASP A 324 2.54 10.44 14.97
C ASP A 324 2.31 8.95 15.17
N ARG A 325 3.38 8.18 15.04
CA ARG A 325 3.34 6.71 15.08
C ARG A 325 2.96 6.19 16.46
N LYS A 326 3.35 6.92 17.52
CA LYS A 326 3.16 6.47 18.89
C LYS A 326 1.70 6.59 19.32
N THR A 327 1.07 7.73 19.05
CA THR A 327 -0.35 7.95 19.36
C THR A 327 -1.26 7.37 18.27
N GLY A 328 -0.80 7.27 17.04
CA GLY A 328 -1.60 6.87 15.89
C GLY A 328 -2.47 8.01 15.36
N TYR A 329 -2.07 9.27 15.56
CA TYR A 329 -2.77 10.43 15.01
C TYR A 329 -2.35 10.68 13.57
N LEU A 330 -3.36 10.89 12.72
CA LEU A 330 -3.25 11.37 11.35
C LEU A 330 -4.07 12.67 11.26
N ASP A 331 -3.40 13.82 11.36
CA ASP A 331 -4.07 15.14 11.38
C ASP A 331 -3.24 16.18 10.64
N THR A 332 -3.82 16.87 9.65
CA THR A 332 -3.13 17.91 8.85
C THR A 332 -2.50 19.04 9.68
N ASN A 333 -2.90 19.20 10.95
CA ASN A 333 -2.40 20.20 11.88
C ASN A 333 -1.46 19.64 12.95
N LEU A 334 -1.00 18.39 12.83
CA LEU A 334 -0.19 17.72 13.85
C LEU A 334 1.19 18.35 14.03
N TYR A 335 1.88 18.65 12.92
CA TYR A 335 3.19 19.32 12.93
C TYR A 335 3.11 20.65 12.20
N LYS A 336 3.37 21.73 12.95
CA LYS A 336 3.31 23.12 12.48
C LYS A 336 4.67 23.63 12.01
N LEU A 337 5.25 22.95 11.01
CA LEU A 337 6.59 23.29 10.51
C LEU A 337 6.65 24.70 9.90
N ASP A 338 5.60 25.12 9.20
CA ASP A 338 5.51 26.47 8.63
C ASP A 338 5.62 27.54 9.72
N ASP A 339 4.90 27.33 10.83
CA ASP A 339 4.91 28.23 11.98
C ASP A 339 6.27 28.19 12.70
N LEU A 340 6.87 26.99 12.83
CA LEU A 340 8.19 26.81 13.46
C LEU A 340 9.29 27.55 12.68
N PHE A 341 9.31 27.42 11.36
CA PHE A 341 10.36 28.00 10.53
C PHE A 341 10.06 29.42 10.07
N GLY A 342 8.81 29.87 10.14
CA GLY A 342 8.37 31.13 9.55
C GLY A 342 8.47 31.12 8.02
N VAL A 343 8.28 29.94 7.40
CA VAL A 343 8.39 29.71 5.95
C VAL A 343 7.17 28.93 5.48
N ASP A 344 6.59 29.31 4.34
CA ASP A 344 5.43 28.61 3.77
C ASP A 344 5.88 27.33 3.04
N PHE A 345 5.37 26.18 3.48
CA PHE A 345 5.63 24.88 2.85
C PHE A 345 4.39 24.33 2.12
N LYS A 346 3.30 25.11 2.04
CA LYS A 346 2.04 24.60 1.51
C LYS A 346 2.14 24.31 0.02
N MET A 347 1.67 23.13 -0.33
CA MET A 347 1.53 22.67 -1.70
C MET A 347 0.13 22.11 -1.89
N SER A 348 -0.49 22.38 -3.03
CA SER A 348 -1.71 21.68 -3.40
C SER A 348 -1.43 20.18 -3.55
N LYS A 349 -2.45 19.34 -3.38
CA LYS A 349 -2.29 17.89 -3.58
C LYS A 349 -1.78 17.55 -4.98
N ALA A 350 -2.20 18.30 -6.01
CA ALA A 350 -1.71 18.14 -7.37
C ALA A 350 -0.23 18.49 -7.51
N ASP A 351 0.23 19.59 -6.91
CA ASP A 351 1.64 19.95 -6.95
C ASP A 351 2.50 18.97 -6.15
N ARG A 352 1.97 18.43 -5.04
CA ARG A 352 2.65 17.36 -4.30
C ARG A 352 2.91 16.14 -5.21
N LEU A 353 1.89 15.67 -5.94
CA LEU A 353 2.03 14.54 -6.87
C LEU A 353 3.02 14.86 -8.01
N ARG A 354 2.86 16.00 -8.69
CA ARG A 354 3.72 16.41 -9.82
C ARG A 354 5.21 16.55 -9.46
N THR A 355 5.50 16.91 -8.22
CA THR A 355 6.86 17.13 -7.74
C THR A 355 7.47 15.93 -7.04
N GLY A 356 6.70 14.85 -6.83
CA GLY A 356 7.12 13.67 -6.07
C GLY A 356 7.14 13.86 -4.55
N VAL A 357 6.57 14.96 -4.05
CA VAL A 357 6.34 15.14 -2.60
C VAL A 357 5.18 14.27 -2.12
N GLY A 358 4.13 14.12 -2.93
CA GLY A 358 3.01 13.21 -2.66
C GLY A 358 3.22 11.88 -3.36
N GLN A 359 2.87 10.79 -2.68
CA GLN A 359 2.99 9.42 -3.19
C GLN A 359 2.06 8.49 -2.40
N VAL A 360 1.72 7.33 -2.96
CA VAL A 360 1.03 6.26 -2.23
C VAL A 360 2.04 5.44 -1.45
N SER A 361 2.44 5.95 -0.27
CA SER A 361 3.53 5.34 0.52
C SER A 361 3.15 4.06 1.26
N HIS A 362 1.86 3.87 1.57
CA HIS A 362 1.40 2.81 2.46
C HIS A 362 -0.09 2.52 2.26
N ALA A 363 -0.47 1.24 2.42
CA ALA A 363 -1.86 0.80 2.40
C ALA A 363 -2.32 0.39 3.80
N MET A 364 -3.56 0.74 4.14
CA MET A 364 -4.20 0.45 5.43
C MET A 364 -5.67 0.07 5.23
N THR A 365 -6.40 -0.20 6.31
CA THR A 365 -7.80 -0.58 6.25
C THR A 365 -8.66 0.39 7.08
N LEU A 366 -9.69 1.00 6.49
CA LEU A 366 -10.71 1.73 7.25
C LEU A 366 -11.68 0.70 7.86
N VAL A 367 -11.96 0.87 9.15
CA VAL A 367 -12.85 -0.01 9.94
C VAL A 367 -13.88 0.79 10.74
N GLY A 368 -14.00 2.09 10.47
CA GLY A 368 -15.02 2.93 11.08
C GLY A 368 -14.95 4.38 10.65
N VAL A 369 -16.03 5.11 10.88
CA VAL A 369 -16.19 6.53 10.59
C VAL A 369 -17.09 7.17 11.64
N ASP A 370 -16.78 8.41 12.01
CA ASP A 370 -17.61 9.28 12.85
C ASP A 370 -18.22 10.37 11.99
N GLU A 371 -19.55 10.38 11.89
CA GLU A 371 -20.33 11.38 11.18
C GLU A 371 -21.27 12.13 12.13
N ASP A 372 -21.41 13.44 11.92
CA ASP A 372 -22.43 14.27 12.56
C ASP A 372 -23.27 14.96 11.48
N ASN A 373 -24.54 14.58 11.34
CA ASN A 373 -25.45 15.11 10.32
C ASN A 373 -24.89 15.08 8.88
N GLY A 374 -24.08 14.07 8.56
CA GLY A 374 -23.43 13.89 7.26
C GLY A 374 -22.06 14.55 7.11
N GLU A 375 -21.61 15.32 8.12
CA GLU A 375 -20.24 15.81 8.19
C GLU A 375 -19.33 14.74 8.79
N VAL A 376 -18.30 14.34 8.05
CA VAL A 376 -17.30 13.39 8.55
C VAL A 376 -16.33 14.11 9.47
N ARG A 377 -16.21 13.61 10.71
CA ARG A 377 -15.34 14.19 11.74
C ARG A 377 -14.02 13.44 11.86
N GLN A 378 -14.04 12.12 11.82
CA GLN A 378 -12.86 11.27 11.96
C GLN A 378 -13.10 9.85 11.41
N TRP A 379 -12.02 9.16 11.09
CA TRP A 379 -12.00 7.80 10.56
C TRP A 379 -11.21 6.89 11.50
N LYS A 380 -11.68 5.65 11.67
CA LYS A 380 -10.96 4.59 12.39
C LYS A 380 -10.14 3.79 11.37
N VAL A 381 -8.83 3.75 11.60
CA VAL A 381 -7.87 3.10 10.71
C VAL A 381 -7.26 1.91 11.42
N GLU A 382 -7.36 0.73 10.82
CA GLU A 382 -6.57 -0.43 11.18
C GLU A 382 -5.25 -0.40 10.40
N ASN A 383 -4.13 -0.44 11.13
CA ASN A 383 -2.79 -0.51 10.55
C ASN A 383 -2.18 -1.90 10.78
N SER A 384 -1.16 -2.23 10.00
CA SER A 384 -0.44 -3.51 9.98
C SER A 384 0.93 -3.40 10.65
N TRP A 385 1.09 -2.59 11.71
CA TRP A 385 2.35 -2.43 12.47
C TRP A 385 2.30 -3.03 13.88
N GLY A 386 1.30 -3.85 14.16
CA GLY A 386 1.07 -4.50 15.44
C GLY A 386 0.50 -3.59 16.53
N ASP A 387 0.17 -4.20 17.65
CA ASP A 387 -0.58 -3.62 18.76
C ASP A 387 0.17 -2.53 19.55
N LYS A 388 1.49 -2.45 19.40
CA LYS A 388 2.32 -1.43 20.05
C LYS A 388 2.38 -0.10 19.29
N SER A 389 1.84 -0.06 18.08
CA SER A 389 1.74 1.14 17.25
C SER A 389 0.38 1.81 17.48
N GLY A 390 0.33 3.14 17.54
CA GLY A 390 -0.91 3.87 17.81
C GLY A 390 -1.64 3.40 19.07
N SER A 391 -2.97 3.28 18.99
CA SER A 391 -3.81 2.77 20.07
C SER A 391 -4.20 1.32 19.80
N LYS A 392 -3.42 0.36 20.31
CA LYS A 392 -3.59 -1.09 20.05
C LYS A 392 -3.54 -1.45 18.56
N GLY A 393 -2.69 -0.76 17.79
CA GLY A 393 -2.57 -0.91 16.35
C GLY A 393 -3.54 -0.08 15.52
N PHE A 394 -4.54 0.55 16.15
CA PHE A 394 -5.47 1.42 15.47
C PHE A 394 -5.00 2.88 15.49
N TYR A 395 -5.22 3.53 14.36
CA TYR A 395 -4.97 4.94 14.10
C TYR A 395 -6.32 5.67 14.02
N VAL A 396 -6.27 6.98 14.21
CA VAL A 396 -7.42 7.86 14.06
C VAL A 396 -7.03 9.05 13.20
N MET A 397 -7.89 9.34 12.23
CA MET A 397 -7.61 10.25 11.12
C MET A 397 -8.70 11.30 11.02
N ASN A 398 -8.37 12.60 11.03
CA ASN A 398 -9.39 13.61 10.75
C ASN A 398 -9.75 13.62 9.25
N ASN A 399 -10.89 14.24 8.92
CA ASN A 399 -11.35 14.27 7.54
C ASN A 399 -10.45 15.11 6.63
N GLU A 400 -9.82 16.17 7.14
CA GLU A 400 -8.86 16.94 6.35
C GLU A 400 -7.65 16.11 5.93
N TRP A 401 -7.13 15.23 6.80
CA TRP A 401 -6.02 14.34 6.44
C TRP A 401 -6.46 13.33 5.38
N PHE A 402 -7.68 12.80 5.47
CA PHE A 402 -8.26 11.96 4.40
C PHE A 402 -8.23 12.70 3.07
N ASN A 403 -8.73 13.94 3.01
CA ASN A 403 -8.77 14.72 1.77
C ASN A 403 -7.37 15.00 1.19
N ASP A 404 -6.40 15.29 2.07
CA ASP A 404 -5.07 15.72 1.67
C ASP A 404 -4.12 14.57 1.28
N TYR A 405 -4.17 13.45 2.00
CA TYR A 405 -3.14 12.42 1.97
C TYR A 405 -3.65 11.00 1.66
N VAL A 406 -4.97 10.79 1.55
CA VAL A 406 -5.51 9.56 0.95
C VAL A 406 -5.59 9.75 -0.56
N TYR A 407 -5.12 8.76 -1.30
CA TYR A 407 -5.14 8.78 -2.76
C TYR A 407 -6.10 7.75 -3.31
N GLU A 408 -6.32 6.64 -2.62
CA GLU A 408 -7.08 5.51 -3.15
C GLU A 408 -8.00 4.90 -2.10
N VAL A 409 -9.18 4.45 -2.53
CA VAL A 409 -10.03 3.54 -1.76
C VAL A 409 -10.52 2.41 -2.66
N VAL A 410 -10.58 1.20 -2.13
CA VAL A 410 -11.16 0.05 -2.82
C VAL A 410 -12.56 -0.17 -2.30
N VAL A 411 -13.53 -0.04 -3.19
CA VAL A 411 -14.96 -0.11 -2.85
C VAL A 411 -15.70 -1.01 -3.83
N HIS A 412 -16.82 -1.56 -3.40
CA HIS A 412 -17.69 -2.32 -4.27
C HIS A 412 -18.39 -1.40 -5.28
N LYS A 413 -18.47 -1.83 -6.55
CA LYS A 413 -19.15 -1.12 -7.66
C LYS A 413 -20.58 -0.69 -7.33
N LYS A 414 -21.28 -1.37 -6.41
CA LYS A 414 -22.65 -1.00 -5.98
C LYS A 414 -22.73 0.39 -5.34
N TYR A 415 -21.63 0.94 -4.82
CA TYR A 415 -21.58 2.28 -4.22
C TYR A 415 -21.21 3.39 -5.20
N LEU A 416 -20.89 3.04 -6.46
CA LEU A 416 -20.62 4.02 -7.51
C LEU A 416 -21.91 4.55 -8.12
N THR A 417 -21.83 5.77 -8.66
CA THR A 417 -22.83 6.27 -9.61
C THR A 417 -22.83 5.45 -10.89
N ASP A 418 -23.94 5.44 -11.62
CA ASP A 418 -24.03 4.67 -12.88
C ASP A 418 -22.99 5.12 -13.92
N LYS A 419 -22.64 6.42 -13.94
CA LYS A 419 -21.58 6.91 -14.82
C LYS A 419 -20.21 6.37 -14.42
N GLN A 420 -19.91 6.29 -13.13
CA GLN A 420 -18.64 5.73 -12.66
C GLN A 420 -18.54 4.22 -12.93
N LYS A 421 -19.65 3.48 -12.82
CA LYS A 421 -19.68 2.05 -13.21
C LYS A 421 -19.34 1.87 -14.69
N GLU A 422 -19.93 2.70 -15.56
CA GLU A 422 -19.61 2.71 -17.00
C GLU A 422 -18.13 3.01 -17.25
N LEU A 423 -17.57 4.01 -16.55
CA LEU A 423 -16.16 4.39 -16.69
C LEU A 423 -15.20 3.30 -16.17
N ALA A 424 -15.57 2.58 -15.10
CA ALA A 424 -14.76 1.50 -14.53
C ALA A 424 -14.61 0.30 -15.48
N GLU A 425 -15.55 0.11 -16.41
CA GLU A 425 -15.52 -0.90 -17.48
C GLU A 425 -14.99 -0.33 -18.82
N GLY A 426 -14.63 0.95 -18.83
CA GLY A 426 -14.24 1.68 -20.02
C GLY A 426 -12.80 1.42 -20.48
N PRO A 427 -12.35 2.16 -21.51
CA PRO A 427 -10.97 2.08 -21.99
C PRO A 427 -9.98 2.57 -20.93
N ILE A 428 -8.90 1.83 -20.76
CA ILE A 428 -7.82 2.12 -19.80
C ILE A 428 -6.76 2.99 -20.48
N THR A 429 -6.28 4.01 -19.77
CA THR A 429 -5.09 4.78 -20.16
C THR A 429 -3.90 4.30 -19.34
N ASP A 430 -3.01 3.54 -19.98
CA ASP A 430 -1.80 3.06 -19.32
C ASP A 430 -0.83 4.22 -19.05
N LEU A 431 -0.41 4.32 -17.79
CA LEU A 431 0.55 5.32 -17.31
C LEU A 431 1.98 4.75 -17.37
N PRO A 432 3.00 5.62 -17.50
CA PRO A 432 4.39 5.18 -17.47
C PRO A 432 4.79 4.66 -16.08
N ALA A 433 5.83 3.83 -16.01
CA ALA A 433 6.31 3.18 -14.77
C ALA A 433 6.84 4.15 -13.68
N TRP A 434 6.90 5.45 -13.96
CA TRP A 434 7.39 6.52 -13.07
C TRP A 434 6.32 7.59 -12.84
N ASP A 435 5.07 7.28 -13.17
CA ASP A 435 3.95 8.18 -12.90
C ASP A 435 3.80 8.42 -11.39
N SER A 436 3.16 9.53 -11.01
CA SER A 436 2.90 9.85 -9.60
C SER A 436 1.92 8.90 -8.89
N LEU A 437 1.18 8.11 -9.66
CA LEU A 437 0.29 7.06 -9.14
C LEU A 437 0.95 5.69 -9.04
N ALA A 438 2.19 5.54 -9.53
CA ALA A 438 3.00 4.33 -9.40
C ALA A 438 3.76 4.26 -8.06
#